data_AF-A0A0W0GB73-F1
#
_entry.id   AF-A0A0W0GB73-F1
#
_cell.length_a   1.000
_cell.length_b   1.000
_cell.length_c   1.000
_cell.angle_alpha   90.00
_cell.angle_beta   90.00
_cell.angle_gamma   90.00
#
_symmetry.space_group_name_H-M   'P 1'
#
loop_
_entity.id
_entity.type
_entity.pdbx_description
1 polymer ?
#
loop_
_entity_poly.entity_id
_entity_poly.type
_entity_poly.pdbx_seq_one_letter_code
_entity_poly.pdbx_strand_id
1 'polypeptide(L)' 'MSMLFRNGKPFTLEAATESARDKYAHLGFELLPHQPVILGKGKCDLQGLRKPGGEGCKVYCMVNWHPDPQGKGEQKV' A
#
# COMPACT_ATOMS: atom_id res chain seq x y z
N MET A 1 -1.80 32.46 -16.30
CA MET A 1 -2.25 31.10 -16.62
C MET A 1 -2.19 30.28 -15.33
N SER A 2 -3.26 30.25 -14.54
CA SER A 2 -3.30 29.49 -13.28
C SER A 2 -3.62 28.03 -13.57
N MET A 3 -2.65 27.15 -13.30
CA MET A 3 -2.79 25.71 -13.50
C MET A 3 -3.50 25.12 -12.29
N LEU A 4 -4.70 24.57 -12.52
CA LEU A 4 -5.54 23.92 -11.52
C LEU A 4 -4.89 22.62 -11.01
N PHE A 5 -4.20 22.68 -9.87
CA PHE A 5 -3.79 21.49 -9.11
C PHE A 5 -5.03 20.85 -8.47
N ARG A 6 -5.67 19.89 -9.15
CA ARG A 6 -6.93 19.33 -8.68
C ARG A 6 -6.72 18.15 -7.71
N ASN A 7 -6.44 18.57 -6.48
CA ASN A 7 -6.78 17.93 -5.19
C ASN A 7 -5.80 16.89 -4.65
N GLY A 8 -4.86 17.32 -3.80
CA GLY A 8 -4.06 16.48 -2.89
C GLY A 8 -4.92 15.62 -1.95
N LYS A 9 -5.56 14.59 -2.54
CA LYS A 9 -6.38 13.60 -1.87
C LYS A 9 -5.50 12.41 -1.50
N PRO A 10 -5.77 11.75 -0.39
CA PRO A 10 -5.04 10.54 -0.02
C PRO A 10 -5.14 9.47 -1.12
N PHE A 11 -4.03 8.82 -1.43
CA PHE A 11 -4.02 7.61 -2.25
C PHE A 11 -3.89 6.39 -1.35
N THR A 12 -4.63 5.33 -1.67
CA THR A 12 -4.54 4.05 -0.98
C THR A 12 -4.11 2.96 -1.96
N LEU A 13 -3.31 2.01 -1.50
CA LEU A 13 -2.94 0.82 -2.26
C LEU A 13 -2.79 -0.39 -1.35
N GLU A 14 -2.79 -1.56 -1.97
CA GLU A 14 -2.62 -2.84 -1.32
C GLU A 14 -1.40 -3.53 -1.91
N ALA A 15 -0.31 -3.57 -1.15
CA ALA A 15 0.87 -4.31 -1.57
C ALA A 15 0.70 -5.80 -1.22
N ALA A 16 0.88 -6.66 -2.23
CA ALA A 16 0.76 -8.12 -2.07
C ALA A 16 2.07 -8.79 -1.58
N THR A 17 3.18 -8.04 -1.53
CA THR A 17 4.48 -8.55 -1.08
C THR A 17 5.21 -7.52 -0.21
N GLU A 18 6.07 -8.00 0.68
CA GLU A 18 6.92 -7.16 1.53
C GLU A 18 7.84 -6.25 0.68
N SER A 19 8.39 -6.77 -0.43
CA SER A 19 9.20 -5.96 -1.36
C SER A 19 8.40 -4.82 -2.01
N ALA A 20 7.15 -5.06 -2.40
CA ALA A 20 6.29 -4.01 -2.94
C ALA A 20 5.96 -2.96 -1.87
N ARG A 21 5.64 -3.39 -0.65
CA ARG A 21 5.42 -2.50 0.50
C ARG A 21 6.61 -1.55 0.70
N ASP A 22 7.82 -2.08 0.72
CA ASP A 22 9.03 -1.27 0.97
C ASP A 22 9.26 -0.24 -0.14
N LYS A 23 9.02 -0.61 -1.40
CA LYS A 23 9.06 0.32 -2.53
C LYS A 23 8.06 1.46 -2.38
N TYR A 24 6.84 1.17 -1.95
CA TYR A 24 5.83 2.21 -1.71
C TYR A 24 6.12 3.05 -0.47
N ALA A 25 6.74 2.47 0.56
CA ALA A 25 7.20 3.24 1.72
C ALA A 25 8.21 4.33 1.32
N HIS A 26 9.13 4.02 0.40
CA HIS A 26 10.05 5.02 -0.17
C HIS A 26 9.34 6.14 -0.96
N LEU A 27 8.10 5.92 -1.40
CA LEU A 27 7.28 6.90 -2.11
C LEU A 27 6.33 7.67 -1.16
N GLY A 28 6.53 7.58 0.15
CA GLY A 28 5.74 8.31 1.15
C GLY A 28 4.41 7.64 1.50
N PHE A 29 4.24 6.35 1.20
CA PHE A 29 3.11 5.58 1.70
C PHE A 29 3.39 5.03 3.10
N GLU A 30 2.41 5.14 3.98
CA GLU A 30 2.43 4.63 5.35
C GLU A 30 1.53 3.41 5.47
N LEU A 31 1.89 2.45 6.34
CA LEU A 31 1.02 1.33 6.66
C LEU A 31 -0.18 1.81 7.48
N LEU A 32 -1.37 1.30 7.14
CA LEU A 32 -2.52 1.42 8.05
C LEU A 32 -2.26 0.61 9.35
N PRO A 33 -3.03 0.84 10.43
CA PRO A 33 -2.93 0.01 11.63
C PRO A 33 -3.21 -1.48 11.35
N HIS A 34 -2.66 -2.35 12.20
CA HIS A 34 -2.90 -3.81 12.20
C HIS A 34 -2.51 -4.53 10.89
N GLN A 35 -1.29 -4.27 10.41
CA GLN A 35 -0.71 -4.90 9.22
C GLN A 35 0.32 -5.98 9.58
N PRO A 36 0.52 -7.02 8.75
CA PRO A 36 -0.26 -7.33 7.54
C PRO A 36 -1.67 -7.84 7.86
N VAL A 37 -2.60 -7.58 6.95
CA VAL A 37 -3.90 -8.26 6.93
C VAL A 37 -3.72 -9.65 6.31
N ILE A 38 -4.30 -10.67 6.94
CA ILE A 38 -4.34 -12.03 6.39
C ILE A 38 -5.72 -12.26 5.76
N LEU A 39 -5.79 -12.27 4.44
CA LEU A 39 -7.01 -12.53 3.70
C LEU A 39 -7.17 -14.02 3.42
N GLY A 40 -8.41 -14.51 3.51
CA GLY A 40 -8.75 -15.89 3.10
C GLY A 40 -8.12 -17.00 3.95
N LYS A 41 -7.70 -16.71 5.19
CA LYS A 41 -7.24 -17.74 6.14
C LYS A 41 -8.27 -18.87 6.26
N GLY A 42 -7.79 -20.10 6.15
CA GLY A 42 -8.60 -21.33 6.13
C GLY A 42 -9.26 -21.63 4.78
N LYS A 43 -9.15 -20.74 3.78
CA LYS A 43 -9.82 -20.88 2.46
C LYS A 43 -8.84 -20.89 1.29
N CYS A 44 -7.73 -20.17 1.39
CA CYS A 44 -6.69 -20.10 0.35
C CYS A 44 -5.27 -20.24 0.91
N ASP A 45 -4.32 -20.54 0.03
CA ASP A 45 -2.89 -20.53 0.31
C ASP A 45 -2.28 -19.11 0.20
N LEU A 46 -0.95 -19.04 0.33
CA LEU A 46 -0.18 -17.80 0.26
C LEU A 46 -0.28 -17.06 -1.08
N GLN A 47 -0.67 -17.74 -2.16
CA GLN A 47 -0.82 -17.19 -3.51
C GLN A 47 -2.26 -16.79 -3.80
N GLY A 48 -3.18 -17.01 -2.85
CA GLY A 48 -4.61 -16.76 -3.02
C GLY A 48 -5.35 -17.88 -3.74
N LEU A 49 -4.71 -19.03 -3.97
CA LEU A 49 -5.35 -20.19 -4.59
C LEU A 49 -6.14 -20.97 -3.54
N ARG A 50 -7.27 -21.56 -3.94
CA ARG A 50 -8.17 -22.26 -3.01
C ARG A 50 -7.45 -23.45 -2.36
N LYS A 51 -7.36 -23.42 -1.03
CA LYS A 51 -6.75 -24.46 -0.20
C LYS A 51 -7.52 -24.50 1.14
N PRO A 52 -8.38 -25.50 1.37
CA PRO A 52 -9.04 -25.67 2.65
C PRO A 52 -8.02 -25.78 3.78
N GLY A 53 -8.22 -25.03 4.87
CA GLY A 53 -7.24 -24.94 5.97
C GLY A 53 -5.97 -24.16 5.62
N GLY A 54 -5.92 -23.51 4.46
CA GLY A 54 -4.77 -22.75 3.99
C GLY A 54 -4.44 -21.52 4.85
N GLU A 55 -3.23 -21.05 4.70
CA GLU A 55 -2.61 -20.01 5.51
C GLU A 55 -3.23 -18.62 5.27
N GLY A 56 -3.88 -18.42 4.12
CA GLY A 56 -4.31 -17.12 3.62
C GLY A 56 -3.17 -16.33 2.96
N CYS A 57 -3.50 -15.27 2.26
CA CYS A 57 -2.52 -14.37 1.64
C CYS A 57 -2.31 -13.11 2.50
N LYS A 58 -1.05 -12.67 2.58
CA LYS A 58 -0.68 -11.41 3.23
C LYS A 58 -0.99 -10.24 2.31
N VAL A 59 -1.62 -9.21 2.83
CA VAL A 59 -1.81 -7.93 2.15
C VAL A 59 -1.40 -6.79 3.08
N TYR A 60 -0.73 -5.79 2.51
CA TYR A 60 -0.31 -4.58 3.21
C TYR A 60 -1.12 -3.40 2.69
N CYS A 61 -2.10 -2.95 3.47
CA CYS A 61 -2.87 -1.76 3.14
C CYS A 61 -2.05 -0.51 3.50
N MET A 62 -1.84 0.35 2.52
CA MET A 62 -1.00 1.54 2.65
C MET A 62 -1.73 2.79 2.17
N VAL A 63 -1.37 3.94 2.74
CA VAL A 63 -1.94 5.24 2.41
C VAL A 63 -0.83 6.28 2.25
N ASN A 64 -0.91 7.10 1.20
CA ASN A 64 -0.12 8.32 1.07
C ASN A 64 -1.07 9.51 1.26
N TRP A 65 -0.94 10.20 2.40
CA TRP A 65 -1.78 11.34 2.78
C TRP A 65 -1.46 12.61 2.00
N HIS A 66 -0.20 12.73 1.55
CA HIS A 66 0.35 13.91 0.89
C HIS A 66 1.10 13.50 -0.37
N PRO A 67 0.39 13.00 -1.38
CA PRO A 67 1.01 12.59 -2.63
C PRO A 67 1.68 13.80 -3.27
N ASP A 68 3.01 13.79 -3.39
CA ASP A 68 3.75 14.80 -4.13
C ASP A 68 3.27 14.79 -5.59
N PRO A 69 2.72 15.88 -6.13
CA PRO A 69 2.29 15.94 -7.51
C PRO A 69 3.44 15.85 -8.52
N GLN A 70 4.70 16.01 -8.10
CA GLN A 70 5.84 16.21 -8.99
C GLN A 70 7.00 15.21 -8.83
N GLY A 71 6.94 14.29 -7.87
CA GLY A 71 7.95 13.22 -7.74
C GLY A 71 9.37 13.77 -7.75
N LYS A 72 9.69 14.69 -6.83
CA LYS A 72 11.09 14.99 -6.49
C LYS A 72 11.21 15.06 -4.98
N GLY A 73 11.64 13.93 -4.42
CA GLY A 73 12.09 13.89 -3.03
C GLY A 73 13.18 14.91 -2.81
N GLU A 74 12.92 15.85 -1.91
CA GLU A 74 13.91 16.63 -1.17
C GLU A 74 13.17 17.39 -0.08
N GLN A 75 12.99 16.74 1.08
CA GLN A 75 12.80 17.50 2.33
C GLN A 75 14.17 17.88 2.86
N LYS A 76 14.53 19.14 2.67
CA LYS A 76 15.47 19.87 3.54
C LYS A 76 14.73 21.10 4.05
N VAL A 77 14.55 21.21 5.37
CA VAL A 77 15.16 22.22 6.25
C VAL A 77 15.19 21.62 7.65
#